data_AF-A0A327W2F8-F1
#
_entry.id   AF-A0A327W2F8-F1
#
_cell.length_a   1.000
_cell.length_b   1.000
_cell.length_c   1.000
_cell.angle_alpha   90.00
_cell.angle_beta   90.00
_cell.angle_gamma   90.00
#
_symmetry.space_group_name_H-M   'P 1'
#
loop_
_entity.id
_entity.type
_entity.pdbx_description
1 polymer ?
#
loop_
_entity_poly.entity_id
_entity_poly.type
_entity_poly.pdbx_seq_one_letter_code
_entity_poly.pdbx_strand_id
1 'polypeptide(L)'
;MKADGGAELLRLVHARVGSADTAEPAPELVRTPDLSAIGPEGRTARTALALREATESAAESGTWTFLDHPMVALDVAGSPAFLEPDAVVVHPDGSWTVVEIKSFPMIDGAADAAKVGAAARQSAVYVLALEQIAERTPGARVRDRIVLVCPKDFTNLAAASAVDVRKQCSVTRRQLTRLTRIEDIAAALPPGTVFDPERPEELAAAVESVPAAYAPECLAACELAFHCRDRSRAAGAVTSLGRPLRAELGGLTTVDAVLAAAHGEAGDPDDPTVAALRRAAALRAEALGGARC
;
A
#
# COMPACT_ATOMS: atom_id res chain seq x y z
N MET A 1 17.74 -17.90 -5.61
CA MET A 1 17.67 -16.86 -4.56
C MET A 1 17.08 -17.40 -3.26
N LYS A 2 15.92 -18.07 -3.29
CA LYS A 2 15.32 -18.72 -2.09
C LYS A 2 15.75 -20.18 -1.83
N ALA A 3 16.54 -20.77 -2.73
CA ALA A 3 17.14 -22.09 -2.52
C ALA A 3 18.07 -22.10 -1.30
N ASP A 4 18.34 -23.29 -0.75
CA ASP A 4 19.25 -23.51 0.39
C ASP A 4 18.90 -22.69 1.65
N GLY A 5 17.61 -22.64 2.00
CA GLY A 5 17.13 -21.96 3.21
C GLY A 5 17.30 -20.43 3.19
N GLY A 6 17.48 -19.83 2.01
CA GLY A 6 17.63 -18.38 1.87
C GLY A 6 19.02 -17.84 2.19
N ALA A 7 20.08 -18.66 2.15
CA ALA A 7 21.44 -18.25 2.50
C ALA A 7 21.93 -16.98 1.75
N GLU A 8 21.69 -16.90 0.43
CA GLU A 8 22.07 -15.72 -0.36
C GLU A 8 21.25 -14.47 0.03
N LEU A 9 19.98 -14.64 0.38
CA LEU A 9 19.14 -13.54 0.89
C LEU A 9 19.66 -13.05 2.25
N LEU A 10 20.02 -13.95 3.16
CA LEU A 10 20.57 -13.58 4.47
C LEU A 10 21.89 -12.82 4.33
N ARG A 11 22.78 -13.24 3.43
CA ARG A 11 24.01 -12.51 3.11
C ARG A 11 23.74 -11.10 2.61
N LEU A 12 22.76 -10.94 1.71
CA LEU A 12 22.34 -9.62 1.23
C LEU A 12 21.70 -8.76 2.33
N VAL A 13 20.90 -9.35 3.22
CA VAL A 13 20.30 -8.65 4.35
C VAL A 13 21.36 -8.17 5.33
N HIS A 14 22.28 -9.04 5.74
CA HIS A 14 23.41 -8.70 6.60
C HIS A 14 24.23 -7.55 6.01
N ALA A 15 24.60 -7.64 4.72
CA ALA A 15 25.38 -6.60 4.05
C ALA A 15 24.68 -5.23 3.95
N ARG A 16 23.35 -5.17 4.05
CA ARG A 16 22.58 -3.91 3.85
C ARG A 16 22.01 -3.31 5.11
N VAL A 17 21.67 -4.13 6.10
CA VAL A 17 21.04 -3.66 7.35
C VAL A 17 21.66 -4.26 8.61
N GLY A 18 22.64 -5.16 8.51
CA GLY A 18 23.44 -5.60 9.65
C GLY A 18 24.26 -4.45 10.23
N SER A 19 24.43 -4.42 11.55
CA SER A 19 25.43 -3.54 12.17
C SER A 19 26.83 -4.15 12.00
N ALA A 20 27.87 -3.34 12.18
CA ALA A 20 29.25 -3.84 12.17
C ALA A 20 29.50 -4.96 13.20
N ASP A 21 28.72 -4.95 14.29
CA ASP A 21 28.80 -5.92 15.37
C ASP A 21 27.87 -7.14 15.17
N THR A 22 27.03 -7.13 14.12
CA THR A 22 26.14 -8.26 13.83
C THR A 22 26.95 -9.37 13.16
N ALA A 23 27.00 -10.54 13.80
CA ALA A 23 27.65 -11.72 13.24
C ALA A 23 27.08 -12.09 11.86
N GLU A 24 27.96 -12.45 10.93
CA GLU A 24 27.55 -12.96 9.63
C GLU A 24 26.68 -14.22 9.76
N PRO A 25 25.71 -14.44 8.86
CA PRO A 25 24.87 -15.63 8.89
C PRO A 25 25.68 -16.88 8.56
N ALA A 26 26.11 -17.60 9.58
CA ALA A 26 26.75 -18.90 9.46
C ALA A 26 25.68 -20.01 9.28
N PRO A 27 25.83 -20.94 8.32
CA PRO A 27 24.78 -21.92 7.98
C PRO A 27 24.21 -22.71 9.18
N GLU A 28 25.06 -23.06 10.15
CA GLU A 28 24.68 -23.79 11.36
C GLU A 28 23.82 -22.99 12.35
N LEU A 29 23.88 -21.65 12.26
CA LEU A 29 23.10 -20.70 13.06
C LEU A 29 21.90 -20.13 12.29
N VAL A 30 21.60 -20.64 11.09
CA VAL A 30 20.41 -20.28 10.33
C VAL A 30 19.26 -21.24 10.66
N ARG A 31 18.06 -20.69 10.82
CA ARG A 31 16.81 -21.44 10.98
C ARG A 31 15.80 -21.02 9.93
N THR A 32 15.04 -21.99 9.42
CA THR A 32 13.94 -21.75 8.47
C THR A 32 12.72 -22.55 8.96
N PRO A 33 11.85 -21.96 9.80
CA PRO A 33 10.71 -22.66 10.37
C PRO A 33 9.67 -22.99 9.30
N ASP A 34 8.97 -24.11 9.47
CA ASP A 34 7.77 -24.40 8.69
C ASP A 34 6.61 -23.50 9.15
N LEU A 35 6.03 -22.78 8.19
CA LEU A 35 4.92 -21.84 8.38
C LEU A 35 3.59 -22.40 7.84
N SER A 36 3.57 -23.68 7.46
CA SER A 36 2.36 -24.36 7.01
C SER A 36 1.30 -24.43 8.12
N ALA A 37 0.05 -24.18 7.75
CA ALA A 37 -1.13 -24.31 8.61
C ALA A 37 -2.39 -24.24 7.74
N ILE A 38 -3.53 -24.64 8.31
CA ILE A 38 -4.82 -24.59 7.64
C ILE A 38 -5.34 -23.14 7.61
N GLY A 39 -5.58 -22.63 6.41
CA GLY A 39 -6.20 -21.33 6.17
C GLY A 39 -5.34 -20.12 6.58
N PRO A 40 -5.80 -18.90 6.22
CA PRO A 40 -5.06 -17.68 6.50
C PRO A 40 -4.85 -17.39 8.00
N GLU A 41 -5.86 -17.65 8.81
CA GLU A 41 -5.82 -17.48 10.27
C GLU A 41 -4.78 -18.42 10.90
N GLY A 42 -4.78 -19.69 10.49
CA GLY A 42 -3.82 -20.68 10.96
C GLY A 42 -2.39 -20.30 10.60
N ARG A 43 -2.15 -19.88 9.35
CA ARG A 43 -0.81 -19.43 8.91
C ARG A 43 -0.35 -18.17 9.66
N THR A 44 -1.27 -17.25 9.96
CA THR A 44 -0.98 -16.05 10.76
C THR A 44 -0.59 -16.42 12.19
N ALA A 45 -1.34 -17.31 12.83
CA ALA A 45 -1.03 -17.79 14.18
C ALA A 45 0.31 -18.54 14.21
N ARG A 46 0.58 -19.40 13.22
CA ARG A 46 1.85 -20.12 13.09
C ARG A 46 3.03 -19.16 12.91
N THR A 47 2.88 -18.16 12.05
CA THR A 47 3.89 -17.12 11.82
C THR A 47 4.19 -16.33 13.10
N ALA A 48 3.18 -15.91 13.84
CA ALA A 48 3.37 -15.20 15.10
C ALA A 48 4.11 -16.06 16.14
N LEU A 49 3.83 -17.37 16.21
CA LEU A 49 4.58 -18.29 17.06
C LEU A 49 6.03 -18.43 16.60
N ALA A 50 6.27 -18.63 15.30
CA ALA A 50 7.62 -18.76 14.74
C ALA A 50 8.47 -17.50 14.98
N LEU A 51 7.88 -16.30 14.91
CA LEU A 51 8.57 -15.05 15.22
C LEU A 51 8.98 -14.94 16.70
N ARG A 52 8.15 -15.43 17.63
CA ARG A 52 8.49 -15.50 19.06
C ARG A 52 9.63 -16.47 19.31
N GLU A 53 9.49 -17.71 18.83
CA GLU A 53 10.52 -18.77 18.93
C GLU A 53 11.87 -18.29 18.34
N ALA A 54 11.82 -17.61 17.19
CA ALA A 54 12.99 -17.05 16.54
C ALA A 54 13.65 -15.93 17.35
N THR A 55 12.86 -15.07 17.99
CA THR A 55 13.38 -13.96 18.82
C THR A 55 14.03 -14.49 20.10
N GLU A 56 13.46 -15.52 20.71
CA GLU A 56 14.04 -16.23 21.86
C GLU A 56 15.37 -16.90 21.47
N SER A 57 15.37 -17.66 20.36
CA SER A 57 16.57 -18.33 19.84
C SER A 57 17.67 -17.33 19.47
N ALA A 58 17.32 -16.15 18.93
CA ALA A 58 18.26 -15.08 18.64
C ALA A 58 18.94 -14.58 19.94
N ALA A 59 18.18 -14.35 21.01
CA ALA A 59 18.73 -13.88 22.28
C ALA A 59 19.63 -14.91 22.97
N GLU A 60 19.32 -16.20 22.86
CA GLU A 60 20.06 -17.28 23.53
C GLU A 60 21.32 -17.71 22.77
N SER A 61 21.21 -17.80 21.44
CA SER A 61 22.21 -18.48 20.60
C SER A 61 22.73 -17.63 19.44
N GLY A 62 22.31 -16.36 19.34
CA GLY A 62 22.73 -15.47 18.26
C GLY A 62 22.31 -15.94 16.86
N THR A 63 21.21 -16.70 16.77
CA THR A 63 20.76 -17.31 15.50
C THR A 63 20.12 -16.31 14.56
N TRP A 64 20.30 -16.52 13.27
CA TRP A 64 19.51 -15.92 12.21
C TRP A 64 18.29 -16.79 11.91
N THR A 65 17.12 -16.19 11.75
CA THR A 65 15.94 -16.93 11.28
C THR A 65 15.39 -16.31 9.99
N PHE A 66 15.22 -17.14 8.97
CA PHE A 66 14.60 -16.78 7.69
C PHE A 66 13.19 -17.37 7.62
N LEU A 67 12.18 -16.50 7.62
CA LEU A 67 10.78 -16.88 7.40
C LEU A 67 10.48 -16.66 5.92
N ASP A 68 10.26 -17.74 5.17
CA ASP A 68 9.87 -17.70 3.76
C ASP A 68 8.35 -17.59 3.64
N HIS A 69 7.86 -16.56 2.94
CA HIS A 69 6.42 -16.33 2.77
C HIS A 69 5.60 -16.44 4.07
N PRO A 70 5.97 -15.72 5.14
CA PRO A 70 5.16 -15.66 6.35
C PRO A 70 3.79 -15.07 6.04
N MET A 71 2.77 -15.44 6.81
CA MET A 71 1.48 -14.76 6.75
C MET A 71 1.30 -13.89 7.97
N VAL A 72 0.99 -12.62 7.78
CA VAL A 72 0.69 -11.66 8.84
C VAL A 72 -0.68 -11.05 8.62
N ALA A 73 -1.33 -10.59 9.67
CA ALA A 73 -2.62 -9.93 9.57
C ALA A 73 -2.52 -8.46 9.99
N LEU A 74 -3.28 -7.62 9.31
CA LEU A 74 -3.46 -6.21 9.66
C LEU A 74 -4.95 -5.91 9.67
N ASP A 75 -5.45 -5.23 10.71
CA ASP A 75 -6.82 -4.73 10.71
C ASP A 75 -6.96 -3.61 9.67
N VAL A 76 -7.89 -3.80 8.73
CA VAL A 76 -8.26 -2.81 7.72
C VAL A 76 -9.75 -2.56 7.86
N ALA A 77 -10.10 -1.38 8.39
CA ALA A 77 -11.48 -0.96 8.57
C ALA A 77 -12.33 -1.95 9.39
N GLY A 78 -11.74 -2.58 10.42
CA GLY A 78 -12.44 -3.53 11.30
C GLY A 78 -12.46 -4.98 10.79
N SER A 79 -11.80 -5.29 9.68
CA SER A 79 -11.68 -6.64 9.14
C SER A 79 -10.20 -7.04 8.97
N PRO A 80 -9.83 -8.30 9.27
CA PRO A 80 -8.46 -8.77 9.08
C PRO A 80 -8.12 -8.86 7.58
N ALA A 81 -7.09 -8.14 7.16
CA ALA A 81 -6.42 -8.35 5.89
C ALA A 81 -5.21 -9.26 6.10
N PHE A 82 -5.21 -10.42 5.44
CA PHE A 82 -4.08 -11.35 5.46
C PHE A 82 -3.07 -10.97 4.37
N LEU A 83 -1.81 -10.85 4.77
CA LEU A 83 -0.72 -10.31 4.00
C LEU A 83 0.44 -11.32 3.99
N GLU A 84 1.09 -11.47 2.85
CA GLU A 84 2.19 -12.42 2.66
C GLU A 84 3.43 -11.68 2.16
N PRO A 85 4.33 -11.21 3.05
CA PRO A 85 5.62 -10.67 2.65
C PRO A 85 6.45 -11.73 1.92
N ASP A 86 7.36 -11.33 1.03
CA ASP A 86 8.22 -12.31 0.35
C ASP A 86 9.13 -13.06 1.34
N ALA A 87 9.65 -12.36 2.35
CA ALA A 87 10.30 -12.97 3.51
C ALA A 87 10.40 -12.00 4.69
N VAL A 88 10.62 -12.55 5.88
CA VAL A 88 10.99 -11.81 7.09
C VAL A 88 12.23 -12.45 7.70
N VAL A 89 13.20 -11.62 8.09
CA VAL A 89 14.43 -12.07 8.75
C VAL A 89 14.44 -11.60 10.19
N VAL A 90 14.63 -12.54 11.12
CA VAL A 90 14.95 -12.25 12.53
C VAL A 90 16.47 -12.27 12.69
N HIS A 91 17.01 -11.15 13.13
CA HIS A 91 18.44 -10.94 13.37
C HIS A 91 18.84 -11.48 14.75
N PRO A 92 20.15 -11.75 14.97
CA PRO A 92 20.67 -12.17 16.28
C PRO A 92 20.36 -11.21 17.44
N ASP A 93 20.12 -9.93 17.16
CA ASP A 93 19.73 -8.93 18.16
C ASP A 93 18.21 -8.90 18.45
N GLY A 94 17.44 -9.85 17.92
CA GLY A 94 15.99 -9.93 18.08
C GLY A 94 15.20 -9.00 17.15
N SER A 95 15.86 -8.16 16.36
CA SER A 95 15.18 -7.26 15.44
C SER A 95 14.73 -7.95 14.15
N TRP A 96 13.66 -7.45 13.53
CA TRP A 96 13.03 -8.06 12.36
C TRP A 96 13.17 -7.16 11.14
N THR A 97 13.48 -7.72 9.98
CA THR A 97 13.57 -7.02 8.70
C THR A 97 12.66 -7.67 7.68
N VAL A 98 11.80 -6.86 7.05
CA VAL A 98 11.03 -7.27 5.88
C VAL A 98 11.95 -7.30 4.66
N VAL A 99 11.83 -8.36 3.87
CA VAL A 99 12.48 -8.50 2.57
C VAL A 99 11.40 -8.50 1.50
N GLU A 100 11.54 -7.63 0.51
CA GLU A 100 10.65 -7.51 -0.64
C GLU A 100 11.43 -7.88 -1.91
N ILE A 101 10.92 -8.81 -2.72
CA ILE A 101 11.56 -9.29 -3.93
C ILE A 101 10.77 -8.79 -5.15
N LYS A 102 11.43 -8.09 -6.06
CA LYS A 102 10.82 -7.56 -7.27
C LYS A 102 11.58 -7.97 -8.52
N SER A 103 10.87 -8.09 -9.65
CA SER A 103 11.42 -8.54 -10.92
C SER A 103 12.03 -7.42 -11.78
N PHE A 104 11.83 -6.15 -11.43
CA PHE A 104 12.50 -5.06 -12.15
C PHE A 104 13.98 -4.98 -11.76
N PRO A 105 14.89 -4.67 -12.70
CA PRO A 105 16.33 -4.68 -12.43
C PRO A 105 16.77 -3.48 -11.58
N MET A 106 17.84 -3.68 -10.82
CA MET A 106 18.72 -2.62 -10.31
C MET A 106 19.88 -2.45 -11.29
N ILE A 107 19.93 -1.32 -11.98
CA ILE A 107 20.97 -0.98 -12.97
C ILE A 107 22.03 -0.14 -12.27
N ASP A 108 23.28 -0.59 -12.32
CA ASP A 108 24.42 0.11 -11.70
C ASP A 108 24.19 0.42 -10.20
N GLY A 109 23.49 -0.49 -9.52
CA GLY A 109 23.15 -0.38 -8.09
C GLY A 109 21.95 0.51 -7.76
N ALA A 110 21.25 1.05 -8.75
CA ALA A 110 20.05 1.87 -8.57
C ALA A 110 18.82 1.22 -9.23
N ALA A 111 17.68 1.28 -8.53
CA ALA A 111 16.38 0.94 -9.09
C ALA A 111 15.59 2.20 -9.45
N ASP A 112 14.65 2.06 -10.37
CA ASP A 112 13.69 3.12 -10.71
C ASP A 112 12.97 3.63 -9.45
N ALA A 113 13.01 4.94 -9.22
CA ALA A 113 12.52 5.55 -7.98
C ALA A 113 11.00 5.36 -7.79
N ALA A 114 10.21 5.32 -8.88
CA ALA A 114 8.77 5.10 -8.80
C ALA A 114 8.48 3.65 -8.37
N LYS A 115 9.23 2.67 -8.91
CA LYS A 115 9.13 1.26 -8.51
C LYS A 115 9.59 1.01 -7.07
N VAL A 116 10.68 1.64 -6.64
CA VAL A 116 11.12 1.61 -5.23
C VAL A 116 10.06 2.22 -4.31
N GLY A 117 9.48 3.35 -4.70
CA GLY A 117 8.40 3.99 -3.95
C GLY A 117 7.14 3.12 -3.84
N ALA A 118 6.82 2.34 -4.87
CA ALA A 118 5.73 1.36 -4.84
C ALA A 118 6.03 0.20 -3.88
N ALA A 119 7.22 -0.39 -3.98
CA ALA A 119 7.68 -1.44 -3.06
C ALA A 119 7.65 -0.95 -1.60
N ALA A 120 8.16 0.26 -1.31
CA ALA A 120 8.15 0.85 0.02
C ALA A 120 6.72 1.01 0.60
N ARG A 121 5.73 1.37 -0.23
CA ARG A 121 4.32 1.46 0.21
C ARG A 121 3.73 0.10 0.54
N GLN A 122 4.07 -0.93 -0.24
CA GLN A 122 3.66 -2.30 0.03
C GLN A 122 4.34 -2.83 1.30
N SER A 123 5.65 -2.67 1.44
CA SER A 123 6.37 -3.14 2.64
C SER A 123 5.93 -2.42 3.92
N ALA A 124 5.42 -1.18 3.83
CA ALA A 124 4.88 -0.48 4.98
C ALA A 124 3.69 -1.20 5.64
N VAL A 125 2.80 -1.84 4.87
CA VAL A 125 1.69 -2.62 5.49
C VAL A 125 2.22 -3.87 6.20
N TYR A 126 3.29 -4.49 5.68
CA TYR A 126 3.94 -5.63 6.34
C TYR A 126 4.63 -5.22 7.64
N VAL A 127 5.36 -4.09 7.63
CA VAL A 127 6.00 -3.54 8.83
C VAL A 127 4.96 -3.24 9.90
N LEU A 128 3.84 -2.58 9.56
CA LEU A 128 2.77 -2.30 10.51
C LEU A 128 2.13 -3.57 11.08
N ALA A 129 1.93 -4.61 10.27
CA ALA A 129 1.40 -5.89 10.73
C ALA A 129 2.37 -6.58 11.70
N LEU A 130 3.68 -6.54 11.39
CA LEU A 130 4.72 -7.10 12.25
C LEU A 130 4.88 -6.30 13.56
N GLU A 131 4.72 -4.97 13.54
CA GLU A 131 4.77 -4.14 14.75
C GLU A 131 3.73 -4.62 15.79
N GLN A 132 2.51 -4.99 15.36
CA GLN A 132 1.47 -5.51 16.26
C GLN A 132 1.86 -6.85 16.91
N ILE A 133 2.66 -7.67 16.23
CA ILE A 133 3.20 -8.93 16.79
C ILE A 133 4.37 -8.62 17.73
N ALA A 134 5.26 -7.71 17.33
CA ALA A 134 6.44 -7.31 18.11
C ALA A 134 6.05 -6.66 19.44
N GLU A 135 4.99 -5.84 19.48
CA GLU A 135 4.44 -5.25 20.71
C GLU A 135 4.10 -6.29 21.80
N ARG A 136 3.84 -7.54 21.39
CA ARG A 136 3.47 -8.66 22.26
C ARG A 136 4.61 -9.69 22.41
N THR A 137 5.77 -9.41 21.84
CA THR A 137 6.92 -10.31 21.81
C THR A 137 8.12 -9.63 22.47
N PRO A 138 8.46 -10.00 23.72
CA PRO A 138 9.62 -9.43 24.42
C PRO A 138 10.91 -9.52 23.59
N GLY A 139 11.67 -8.43 23.54
CA GLY A 139 12.92 -8.36 22.77
C GLY A 139 12.75 -8.15 21.26
N ALA A 140 11.54 -8.23 20.73
CA ALA A 140 11.29 -8.00 19.31
C ALA A 140 11.27 -6.51 18.96
N ARG A 141 11.87 -6.16 17.82
CA ARG A 141 11.75 -4.82 17.22
C ARG A 141 11.73 -4.91 15.71
N VAL A 142 10.71 -4.36 15.06
CA VAL A 142 10.70 -4.23 13.59
C VAL A 142 11.61 -3.08 13.17
N ARG A 143 12.48 -3.31 12.18
CA ARG A 143 13.37 -2.28 11.63
C ARG A 143 12.64 -1.37 10.65
N ASP A 144 13.00 -0.09 10.69
CA ASP A 144 12.50 0.98 9.81
C ASP A 144 13.05 0.93 8.37
N ARG A 145 14.02 0.05 8.13
CA ARG A 145 14.65 -0.18 6.83
C ARG A 145 14.34 -1.60 6.38
N ILE A 146 13.63 -1.72 5.27
CA ILE A 146 13.37 -3.00 4.60
C ILE A 146 14.49 -3.28 3.60
N VAL A 147 14.63 -4.53 3.18
CA VAL A 147 15.57 -4.91 2.12
C VAL A 147 14.80 -5.22 0.84
N LEU A 148 14.95 -4.36 -0.16
CA LEU A 148 14.45 -4.59 -1.51
C LEU A 148 15.48 -5.41 -2.29
N VAL A 149 15.06 -6.53 -2.86
CA VAL A 149 15.90 -7.42 -3.67
C VAL A 149 15.38 -7.44 -5.10
N CYS A 150 16.27 -7.21 -6.05
CA CYS A 150 16.00 -7.17 -7.49
C CYS A 150 17.06 -7.95 -8.27
N PRO A 151 16.78 -8.36 -9.52
CA PRO A 151 17.82 -8.73 -10.46
C PRO A 151 18.89 -7.64 -10.56
N LYS A 152 20.17 -8.04 -10.56
CA LYS A 152 21.31 -7.16 -10.78
C LYS A 152 21.50 -6.97 -12.29
N ASP A 153 21.42 -5.73 -12.74
CA ASP A 153 21.56 -5.35 -14.15
C ASP A 153 20.63 -6.22 -15.03
N PHE A 154 21.17 -6.83 -16.09
CA PHE A 154 20.44 -7.76 -16.95
C PHE A 154 20.82 -9.23 -16.68
N THR A 155 21.15 -9.55 -15.42
CA THR A 155 21.64 -10.86 -15.02
C THR A 155 20.67 -11.59 -14.08
N ASN A 156 20.92 -12.89 -13.89
CA ASN A 156 20.16 -13.71 -12.94
C ASN A 156 20.67 -13.58 -11.50
N LEU A 157 21.64 -12.69 -11.26
CA LEU A 157 22.19 -12.42 -9.93
C LEU A 157 21.27 -11.50 -9.15
N ALA A 158 21.28 -11.61 -7.83
CA ALA A 158 20.52 -10.73 -6.95
C ALA A 158 21.35 -9.51 -6.56
N ALA A 159 20.72 -8.34 -6.56
CA ALA A 159 21.17 -7.14 -5.87
C ALA A 159 20.16 -6.79 -4.79
N ALA A 160 20.62 -6.12 -3.74
CA ALA A 160 19.77 -5.64 -2.66
C ALA A 160 19.87 -4.12 -2.50
N SER A 161 18.92 -3.50 -1.83
CA SER A 161 18.99 -2.11 -1.37
C SER A 161 18.18 -1.94 -0.10
N ALA A 162 18.71 -1.19 0.87
CA ALA A 162 18.00 -0.89 2.10
C ALA A 162 17.13 0.37 1.91
N VAL A 163 15.83 0.23 2.11
CA VAL A 163 14.83 1.29 1.86
C VAL A 163 14.22 1.72 3.18
N ASP A 164 14.34 3.00 3.54
CA ASP A 164 13.67 3.59 4.70
C ASP A 164 12.17 3.73 4.41
N VAL A 165 11.33 3.16 5.29
CA VAL A 165 9.87 3.13 5.14
C VAL A 165 9.13 3.96 6.18
N ARG A 166 9.81 4.75 7.03
CA ARG A 166 9.15 5.50 8.12
C ARG A 166 8.06 6.44 7.62
N LYS A 167 8.32 7.13 6.50
CA LYS A 167 7.34 8.02 5.87
C LYS A 167 6.11 7.24 5.40
N GLN A 168 6.32 6.09 4.77
CA GLN A 168 5.26 5.23 4.25
C GLN A 168 4.45 4.64 5.41
N CYS A 169 5.10 4.11 6.45
CA CYS A 169 4.43 3.63 7.66
C CYS A 169 3.57 4.73 8.32
N SER A 170 4.10 5.96 8.44
CA SER A 170 3.35 7.11 8.99
C SER A 170 2.09 7.43 8.17
N VAL A 171 2.21 7.49 6.84
CA VAL A 171 1.08 7.76 5.94
C VAL A 171 0.05 6.62 6.01
N THR A 172 0.50 5.37 5.90
CA THR A 172 -0.36 4.18 5.94
C THR A 172 -1.10 4.09 7.27
N ARG A 173 -0.42 4.29 8.40
CA ARG A 173 -1.04 4.29 9.74
C ARG A 173 -2.14 5.34 9.82
N ARG A 174 -1.87 6.58 9.38
CA ARG A 174 -2.87 7.65 9.34
C ARG A 174 -4.07 7.30 8.46
N GLN A 175 -3.84 6.65 7.31
CA GLN A 175 -4.92 6.21 6.43
C GLN A 175 -5.78 5.14 7.12
N LEU A 176 -5.17 4.08 7.66
CA LEU A 176 -5.87 3.00 8.36
C LEU A 176 -6.74 3.52 9.51
N THR A 177 -6.22 4.45 10.33
CA THR A 177 -6.98 5.05 11.45
C THR A 177 -8.18 5.90 11.02
N ARG A 178 -8.25 6.30 9.75
CA ARG A 178 -9.31 7.18 9.21
C ARG A 178 -10.28 6.43 8.31
N LEU A 179 -10.05 5.14 8.06
CA LEU A 179 -10.97 4.36 7.27
C LEU A 179 -12.30 4.23 8.02
N THR A 180 -13.39 4.52 7.32
CA THR A 180 -14.73 4.15 7.75
C THR A 180 -14.79 2.64 7.90
N ARG A 181 -15.37 2.15 9.01
CA ARG A 181 -15.43 0.72 9.27
C ARG A 181 -16.27 0.03 8.20
N ILE A 182 -15.93 -1.22 7.85
CA ILE A 182 -16.62 -1.95 6.78
C ILE A 182 -18.10 -2.13 7.13
N GLU A 183 -18.43 -2.36 8.39
CA GLU A 183 -19.81 -2.44 8.86
C GLU A 183 -20.59 -1.14 8.67
N ASP A 184 -19.96 0.02 8.82
CA ASP A 184 -20.61 1.31 8.61
C ASP A 184 -20.87 1.53 7.11
N ILE A 185 -19.93 1.11 6.26
CA ILE A 185 -20.09 1.11 4.80
C ILE A 185 -21.22 0.16 4.41
N ALA A 186 -21.24 -1.05 4.97
CA ALA A 186 -22.25 -2.06 4.67
C ALA A 186 -23.65 -1.65 5.15
N ALA A 187 -23.76 -0.96 6.28
CA ALA A 187 -25.03 -0.44 6.81
C ALA A 187 -25.66 0.65 5.93
N ALA A 188 -24.87 1.31 5.07
CA ALA A 188 -25.38 2.27 4.09
C ALA A 188 -25.98 1.61 2.84
N LEU A 189 -25.78 0.30 2.66
CA LEU A 189 -26.31 -0.45 1.51
C LEU A 189 -27.75 -0.91 1.76
N PRO A 190 -28.56 -1.07 0.69
CA PRO A 190 -29.87 -1.70 0.80
C PRO A 190 -29.81 -3.07 1.48
N PRO A 191 -30.81 -3.46 2.31
CA PRO A 191 -30.85 -4.78 2.91
C PRO A 191 -30.79 -5.90 1.85
N GLY A 192 -29.94 -6.90 2.08
CA GLY A 192 -29.75 -8.02 1.15
C GLY A 192 -28.82 -7.73 -0.02
N THR A 193 -28.13 -6.58 -0.05
CA THR A 193 -27.11 -6.29 -1.06
C THR A 193 -25.96 -7.30 -0.97
N VAL A 194 -25.63 -7.92 -2.11
CA VAL A 194 -24.55 -8.92 -2.21
C VAL A 194 -23.69 -8.61 -3.43
N PHE A 195 -22.37 -8.59 -3.22
CA PHE A 195 -21.37 -8.46 -4.28
C PHE A 195 -20.74 -9.82 -4.62
N ASP A 196 -21.57 -10.76 -5.05
CA ASP A 196 -21.17 -12.13 -5.38
C ASP A 196 -21.16 -12.34 -6.90
N PRO A 197 -19.99 -12.61 -7.51
CA PRO A 197 -19.87 -12.94 -8.93
C PRO A 197 -20.75 -14.10 -9.39
N GLU A 198 -21.12 -15.03 -8.50
CA GLU A 198 -21.97 -16.18 -8.81
C GLU A 198 -23.46 -15.81 -8.87
N ARG A 199 -23.83 -14.55 -8.55
CA ARG A 199 -25.21 -14.04 -8.57
C ARG A 199 -25.31 -12.80 -9.47
N PRO A 200 -25.15 -12.94 -10.80
CA PRO A 200 -24.87 -11.83 -11.70
C PRO A 200 -25.98 -10.76 -11.76
N GLU A 201 -27.25 -11.14 -11.69
CA GLU A 201 -28.37 -10.18 -11.68
C GLU A 201 -28.36 -9.31 -10.41
N GLU A 202 -28.09 -9.92 -9.27
CA GLU A 202 -28.02 -9.24 -7.98
C GLU A 202 -26.74 -8.40 -7.87
N LEU A 203 -25.62 -8.91 -8.39
CA LEU A 203 -24.37 -8.18 -8.48
C LEU A 203 -24.53 -6.91 -9.32
N ALA A 204 -25.21 -7.00 -10.47
CA ALA A 204 -25.47 -5.83 -11.30
C ALA A 204 -26.29 -4.78 -10.54
N ALA A 205 -27.37 -5.20 -9.86
CA ALA A 205 -28.18 -4.29 -9.04
C ALA A 205 -27.38 -3.70 -7.86
N ALA A 206 -26.52 -4.49 -7.21
CA ALA A 206 -25.66 -4.06 -6.11
C ALA A 206 -24.65 -3.00 -6.58
N VAL A 207 -23.97 -3.23 -7.71
CA VAL A 207 -23.03 -2.28 -8.32
C VAL A 207 -23.74 -0.98 -8.72
N GLU A 208 -24.96 -1.05 -9.24
CA GLU A 208 -25.75 0.12 -9.60
C GLU A 208 -26.25 0.91 -8.37
N SER A 209 -26.33 0.28 -7.21
CA SER A 209 -26.76 0.92 -5.96
C SER A 209 -25.67 1.77 -5.30
N VAL A 210 -24.40 1.63 -5.70
CA VAL A 210 -23.28 2.35 -5.09
C VAL A 210 -22.82 3.54 -5.94
N PRO A 211 -22.47 4.69 -5.32
CA PRO A 211 -21.97 5.84 -6.07
C PRO A 211 -20.67 5.53 -6.82
N ALA A 212 -20.61 5.90 -8.10
CA ALA A 212 -19.41 5.75 -8.91
C ALA A 212 -18.33 6.77 -8.50
N ALA A 213 -17.21 6.28 -7.96
CA ALA A 213 -16.06 7.10 -7.56
C ALA A 213 -14.91 7.01 -8.59
N TYR A 214 -15.19 7.36 -9.85
CA TYR A 214 -14.19 7.30 -10.92
C TYR A 214 -13.12 8.39 -10.80
N ALA A 215 -11.86 8.01 -11.04
CA ALA A 215 -10.77 8.91 -11.36
C ALA A 215 -9.97 8.36 -12.58
N PRO A 216 -9.26 9.18 -13.35
CA PRO A 216 -8.55 8.74 -14.56
C PRO A 216 -7.59 7.58 -14.34
N GLU A 217 -6.94 7.51 -13.17
CA GLU A 217 -5.99 6.44 -12.83
C GLU A 217 -6.66 5.05 -12.75
N CYS A 218 -7.98 4.99 -12.55
CA CYS A 218 -8.73 3.74 -12.50
C CYS A 218 -8.61 2.93 -13.80
N LEU A 219 -8.42 3.59 -14.96
CA LEU A 219 -8.30 2.90 -16.26
C LEU A 219 -7.10 1.93 -16.33
N ALA A 220 -6.11 2.11 -15.45
CA ALA A 220 -4.92 1.25 -15.42
C ALA A 220 -5.01 0.12 -14.37
N ALA A 221 -6.02 0.13 -13.49
CA ALA A 221 -5.99 -0.69 -12.27
C ALA A 221 -7.35 -1.26 -11.83
N CYS A 222 -8.46 -0.92 -12.49
CA CYS A 222 -9.79 -1.31 -12.05
C CYS A 222 -10.65 -1.79 -13.24
N GLU A 223 -11.15 -3.02 -13.15
CA GLU A 223 -12.02 -3.62 -14.18
C GLU A 223 -13.37 -2.88 -14.33
N LEU A 224 -13.84 -2.22 -13.27
CA LEU A 224 -15.07 -1.41 -13.29
C LEU A 224 -14.86 0.02 -13.81
N ALA A 225 -13.65 0.38 -14.29
CA ALA A 225 -13.32 1.76 -14.64
C ALA A 225 -14.23 2.37 -15.71
N PHE A 226 -14.63 1.60 -16.73
CA PHE A 226 -15.53 2.09 -17.78
C PHE A 226 -16.93 2.38 -17.23
N HIS A 227 -17.49 1.45 -16.46
CA HIS A 227 -18.78 1.63 -15.80
C HIS A 227 -18.78 2.89 -14.91
N CYS A 228 -17.80 3.01 -14.00
CA CYS A 228 -17.72 4.15 -13.10
C CYS A 228 -17.48 5.47 -13.86
N ARG A 229 -16.75 5.44 -14.98
CA ARG A 229 -16.51 6.61 -15.83
C ARG A 229 -17.79 7.10 -16.47
N ASP A 230 -18.61 6.20 -17.00
CA ASP A 230 -19.87 6.56 -17.65
C ASP A 230 -20.86 7.14 -16.63
N ARG A 231 -20.96 6.53 -15.45
CA ARG A 231 -21.74 7.06 -14.32
C ARG A 231 -21.25 8.43 -13.85
N SER A 232 -19.94 8.60 -13.69
CA SER A 232 -19.32 9.88 -13.31
C SER A 232 -19.61 10.98 -14.33
N ARG A 233 -19.57 10.67 -15.63
CA ARG A 233 -19.93 11.60 -16.71
C ARG A 233 -21.41 11.95 -16.70
N ALA A 234 -22.29 10.97 -16.56
CA ALA A 234 -23.73 11.19 -16.49
C ALA A 234 -24.13 12.08 -15.31
N ALA A 235 -23.43 11.94 -14.17
CA ALA A 235 -23.61 12.79 -12.99
C ALA A 235 -22.89 14.15 -13.07
N GLY A 236 -22.16 14.43 -14.17
CA GLY A 236 -21.35 15.64 -14.31
C GLY A 236 -20.26 15.78 -13.24
N ALA A 237 -19.78 14.67 -12.68
CA ALA A 237 -18.86 14.70 -11.54
C ALA A 237 -17.44 15.14 -11.96
N VAL A 238 -16.85 16.06 -11.20
CA VAL A 238 -15.50 16.59 -11.48
C VAL A 238 -14.38 15.60 -11.19
N THR A 239 -14.67 14.47 -10.54
CA THR A 239 -13.68 13.41 -10.29
C THR A 239 -13.13 12.81 -11.59
N SER A 240 -13.93 12.84 -12.67
CA SER A 240 -13.52 12.45 -14.02
C SER A 240 -12.39 13.31 -14.60
N LEU A 241 -12.17 14.51 -14.06
CA LEU A 241 -11.13 15.45 -14.49
C LEU A 241 -9.78 15.21 -13.78
N GLY A 242 -9.73 14.28 -12.82
CA GLY A 242 -8.51 13.91 -12.10
C GLY A 242 -8.45 14.42 -10.66
N ARG A 243 -7.71 13.66 -9.83
CA ARG A 243 -7.54 13.96 -8.40
C ARG A 243 -6.93 15.35 -8.13
N PRO A 244 -5.91 15.82 -8.88
CA PRO A 244 -5.35 17.15 -8.65
C PRO A 244 -6.41 18.25 -8.80
N LEU A 245 -7.19 18.23 -9.89
CA LEU A 245 -8.23 19.22 -10.09
C LEU A 245 -9.34 19.10 -9.05
N ARG A 246 -9.77 17.87 -8.72
CA ARG A 246 -10.77 17.64 -7.67
C ARG A 246 -10.34 18.25 -6.33
N ALA A 247 -9.07 18.23 -5.99
CA ALA A 247 -8.54 18.79 -4.74
C ALA A 247 -8.62 20.33 -4.72
N GLU A 248 -8.34 20.99 -5.85
CA GLU A 248 -8.43 22.45 -5.99
C GLU A 248 -9.88 22.97 -5.97
N LEU A 249 -10.86 22.13 -6.35
CA LEU A 249 -12.26 22.52 -6.46
C LEU A 249 -13.04 22.48 -5.13
N GLY A 250 -12.41 22.07 -4.02
CA GLY A 250 -13.01 22.14 -2.69
C GLY A 250 -14.38 21.44 -2.58
N GLY A 251 -15.42 22.19 -2.22
CA GLY A 251 -16.79 21.68 -2.08
C GLY A 251 -17.55 21.49 -3.41
N LEU A 252 -17.01 21.97 -4.54
CA LEU A 252 -17.68 21.91 -5.83
C LEU A 252 -17.44 20.54 -6.48
N THR A 253 -18.49 19.72 -6.52
CA THR A 253 -18.40 18.31 -6.93
C THR A 253 -18.86 18.03 -8.36
N THR A 254 -19.58 18.95 -8.99
CA THR A 254 -20.07 18.83 -10.37
C THR A 254 -19.53 19.93 -11.27
N VAL A 255 -19.39 19.63 -12.57
CA VAL A 255 -18.94 20.59 -13.59
C VAL A 255 -19.88 21.79 -13.63
N ASP A 256 -21.19 21.58 -13.56
CA ASP A 256 -22.17 22.66 -13.58
C ASP A 256 -22.03 23.59 -12.36
N ALA A 257 -21.81 23.04 -11.16
CA ALA A 257 -21.58 23.86 -9.97
C ALA A 257 -20.30 24.69 -10.10
N VAL A 258 -19.23 24.13 -10.69
CA VAL A 258 -17.99 24.84 -10.96
C VAL A 258 -18.20 25.98 -11.96
N LEU A 259 -18.94 25.73 -13.05
CA LEU A 259 -19.24 26.75 -14.06
C LEU A 259 -20.13 27.86 -13.51
N ALA A 260 -21.19 27.51 -12.77
CA ALA A 260 -22.07 28.49 -12.11
C ALA A 260 -21.29 29.36 -11.11
N ALA A 261 -20.37 28.77 -10.34
CA ALA A 261 -19.48 29.52 -9.45
C ALA A 261 -18.55 30.46 -10.22
N ALA A 262 -17.96 29.97 -11.31
CA ALA A 262 -17.04 30.73 -12.16
C ALA A 262 -17.72 31.93 -12.86
N HIS A 263 -18.99 31.79 -13.25
CA HIS A 263 -19.79 32.85 -13.87
C HIS A 263 -20.44 33.80 -12.85
N GLY A 264 -20.32 33.52 -11.55
CA GLY A 264 -20.93 34.33 -10.49
C GLY A 264 -22.43 34.11 -10.32
N GLU A 265 -22.97 33.03 -10.87
CA GLU A 265 -24.38 32.63 -10.74
C GLU A 265 -24.65 31.91 -9.41
N ALA A 266 -23.60 31.32 -8.82
CA ALA A 266 -23.63 30.66 -7.53
C ALA A 266 -22.28 30.80 -6.79
N GLY A 267 -22.18 30.17 -5.62
CA GLY A 267 -20.96 30.09 -4.82
C GLY A 267 -20.77 31.27 -3.87
N ASP A 268 -20.29 30.95 -2.66
CA ASP A 268 -19.93 31.94 -1.65
C ASP A 268 -18.80 32.85 -2.17
N PRO A 269 -19.00 34.17 -2.27
CA PRO A 269 -17.96 35.10 -2.69
C PRO A 269 -16.70 35.07 -1.80
N ASP A 270 -16.84 34.68 -0.53
CA ASP A 270 -15.73 34.58 0.43
C ASP A 270 -14.98 33.25 0.33
N ASP A 271 -15.49 32.27 -0.44
CA ASP A 271 -14.77 31.02 -0.73
C ASP A 271 -13.58 31.29 -1.68
N PRO A 272 -12.33 31.02 -1.25
CA PRO A 272 -11.15 31.25 -2.08
C PRO A 272 -11.18 30.46 -3.40
N THR A 273 -11.85 29.31 -3.43
CA THR A 273 -12.05 28.47 -4.61
C THR A 273 -12.93 29.18 -5.63
N VAL A 274 -14.06 29.74 -5.18
CA VAL A 274 -14.99 30.50 -6.02
C VAL A 274 -14.31 31.75 -6.55
N ALA A 275 -13.57 32.47 -5.72
CA ALA A 275 -12.80 33.65 -6.15
C ALA A 275 -11.74 33.29 -7.21
N ALA A 276 -11.06 32.16 -7.07
CA ALA A 276 -10.10 31.67 -8.07
C ALA A 276 -10.78 31.30 -9.39
N LEU A 277 -11.93 30.63 -9.34
CA LEU A 277 -12.71 30.27 -10.52
C LEU A 277 -13.22 31.50 -11.28
N ARG A 278 -13.74 32.51 -10.58
CA ARG A 278 -14.17 33.77 -11.21
C ARG A 278 -13.02 34.51 -11.89
N ARG A 279 -11.85 34.56 -11.23
CA ARG A 279 -10.62 35.10 -11.85
C ARG A 279 -10.24 34.33 -13.11
N ALA A 280 -10.27 33.00 -13.06
CA ALA A 280 -9.96 32.16 -14.21
C ALA A 280 -10.95 32.37 -15.38
N ALA A 281 -12.25 32.52 -15.09
CA ALA A 281 -13.28 32.81 -16.08
C ALA A 281 -13.07 34.18 -16.75
N ALA A 282 -12.75 35.22 -15.96
CA ALA A 282 -12.42 36.55 -16.48
C ALA A 282 -11.20 36.51 -17.41
N LEU A 283 -10.10 35.87 -16.98
CA LEU A 283 -8.89 35.71 -17.80
C LEU A 283 -9.16 34.93 -19.10
N ARG A 284 -9.99 33.88 -19.03
CA ARG A 284 -10.41 33.13 -20.22
C ARG A 284 -11.22 34.00 -21.17
N ALA A 285 -12.16 34.80 -20.67
CA ALA A 285 -12.97 35.70 -21.48
C ALA A 285 -12.12 36.79 -22.16
N GLU A 286 -11.14 37.36 -21.44
CA GLU A 286 -10.17 38.30 -22.00
C GLU A 286 -9.34 37.67 -23.12
N ALA A 287 -8.82 36.45 -22.89
CA ALA A 287 -8.02 35.73 -23.88
C ALA A 287 -8.83 35.41 -25.16
N LEU A 288 -10.09 35.00 -25.01
CA LEU A 288 -10.97 34.71 -26.15
C LEU A 288 -11.46 35.99 -26.84
N GLY A 289 -11.65 37.09 -26.09
CA GLY A 289 -12.05 38.40 -26.64
C GLY A 289 -10.91 39.13 -27.36
N GLY A 290 -9.65 38.81 -27.02
CA GLY A 290 -8.45 39.29 -27.71
C GLY A 290 -8.14 38.58 -29.03
N ALA A 291 -8.77 37.43 -29.29
CA ALA A 291 -8.71 36.72 -30.57
C ALA A 291 -9.74 37.30 -31.56
N ARG A 292 -9.49 38.51 -32.07
CA ARG A 292 -10.19 39.01 -33.26
C ARG A 292 -9.41 38.56 -34.51
N CYS A 293 -10.09 37.84 -35.41
CA CYS A 293 -9.66 37.61 -36.79
C CYS A 293 -9.35 38.93 -37.50
#